data_AF-A0A933GGG0-F1
#
_entry.id   AF-A0A933GGG0-F1
#
_cell.length_a   1.000
_cell.length_b   1.000
_cell.length_c   1.000
_cell.angle_alpha   90.00
_cell.angle_beta   90.00
_cell.angle_gamma   90.00
#
_symmetry.space_group_name_H-M   'P 1'
#
loop_
_entity.id
_entity.type
_entity.pdbx_description
1 polymer ?
#
loop_
_entity_poly.entity_id
_entity_poly.type
_entity_poly.pdbx_seq_one_letter_code
_entity_poly.pdbx_strand_id
1 'polypeptide(L)' 'MSSARERVGLCAECVHGRRIVSAKGSEFWRCAKSETDPRFPKYPRLPVLACDGYEKTVRQPLSPGGGED' A
#
# COMPACT_ATOMS: atom_id res chain seq x y z
N MET A 1 1.51 0.43 19.24
CA MET A 1 1.91 0.84 17.87
C MET A 1 0.83 0.38 16.91
N SER A 2 -0.04 1.27 16.42
CA SER A 2 -1.07 0.87 15.44
C SER A 2 -0.42 0.56 14.10
N SER A 3 -0.68 -0.62 13.54
CA SER A 3 -0.12 -1.05 12.27
C SER A 3 -0.75 -0.27 11.11
N ALA A 4 0.03 0.03 10.06
CA ALA A 4 -0.50 0.67 8.86
C ALA A 4 -1.64 -0.16 8.23
N ARG A 5 -1.58 -1.49 8.40
CA ARG A 5 -2.61 -2.42 7.95
C ARG A 5 -3.96 -2.20 8.64
N GLU A 6 -3.99 -1.76 9.89
CA GLU A 6 -5.25 -1.50 10.61
C GLU A 6 -5.89 -0.18 10.16
N ARG A 7 -5.07 0.84 9.88
CA ARG A 7 -5.57 2.16 9.46
C ARG A 7 -5.94 2.23 7.97
N VAL A 8 -5.19 1.52 7.13
CA VAL A 8 -5.24 1.66 5.67
C VAL A 8 -5.74 0.38 4.99
N GLY A 9 -5.60 -0.77 5.64
CA GLY A 9 -5.97 -2.07 5.08
C GLY A 9 -4.98 -2.56 4.03
N LEU A 10 -5.51 -3.23 3.01
CA LEU A 10 -4.75 -3.79 1.90
C LEU A 10 -3.87 -2.75 1.20
N CYS A 11 -4.32 -1.50 1.09
CA CYS A 11 -3.55 -0.44 0.46
C CYS A 11 -2.23 -0.10 1.18
N ALA A 12 -2.04 -0.51 2.43
CA ALA A 12 -0.75 -0.36 3.14
C ALA A 12 0.37 -1.23 2.55
N GLU A 13 -0.01 -2.39 2.01
CA GLU A 13 0.89 -3.41 1.49
C GLU A 13 0.72 -3.58 -0.02
N CYS A 14 -0.04 -2.72 -0.69
CA CYS A 14 -0.34 -2.81 -2.12
C CYS A 14 0.73 -2.09 -2.95
N VAL A 15 1.19 -2.69 -4.05
CA VAL A 15 2.13 -2.05 -5.01
C VAL A 15 1.58 -0.76 -5.61
N HIS A 16 0.25 -0.67 -5.75
CA HIS A 16 -0.44 0.50 -6.28
C HIS A 16 -0.77 1.55 -5.20
N GLY A 17 -0.64 1.20 -3.92
CA GLY A 17 -0.93 2.10 -2.80
C GLY A 17 0.16 3.15 -2.66
N ARG A 18 -0.20 4.43 -2.72
CA ARG A 18 0.74 5.53 -2.51
C ARG A 18 0.35 6.32 -1.27
N ARG A 19 1.24 6.35 -0.27
CA ARG A 19 1.13 7.21 0.92
C ARG A 19 1.55 8.63 0.54
N ILE A 20 0.71 9.59 0.86
CA ILE A 20 0.96 11.02 0.70
C ILE A 20 0.89 11.65 2.08
N VAL A 21 1.90 12.44 2.43
CA VAL A 21 1.90 13.25 3.66
C VAL A 21 1.76 14.70 3.26
N SER A 22 0.71 15.35 3.76
CA SER A 22 0.49 16.79 3.56
C SER A 22 1.45 17.60 4.41
N ALA A 23 1.74 18.85 4.00
CA ALA A 23 2.56 19.79 4.78
C ALA A 23 2.02 20.03 6.21
N LYS A 24 0.72 19.83 6.43
CA LYS A 24 0.07 19.92 7.75
C LYS A 24 0.21 18.64 8.61
N GLY A 25 0.93 17.63 8.13
CA GLY A 25 1.12 16.35 8.82
C GLY A 25 0.00 15.32 8.61
N SER A 26 -1.06 15.65 7.88
CA SER A 26 -2.13 14.70 7.56
C SER A 26 -1.67 13.68 6.52
N GLU A 27 -1.97 12.41 6.77
CA GLU A 27 -1.61 11.30 5.88
C GLU A 27 -2.82 10.85 5.05
N PHE A 28 -2.61 10.67 3.75
CA PHE A 28 -3.61 10.19 2.82
C PHE A 28 -3.05 9.03 2.00
N TRP A 29 -3.91 8.13 1.55
CA TRP A 29 -3.56 7.11 0.57
C TRP A 29 -4.30 7.36 -0.74
N ARG A 30 -3.59 7.21 -1.85
CA ARG A 30 -4.18 7.16 -3.19
C ARG A 30 -3.89 5.83 -3.87
N CYS A 31 -4.78 5.43 -4.77
CA CYS A 31 -4.55 4.29 -5.66
C CYS A 31 -3.93 4.79 -6.96
N ALA A 32 -2.74 4.32 -7.33
CA ALA A 32 -2.13 4.64 -8.63
C ALA A 32 -2.91 4.03 -9.81
N LYS A 33 -3.63 2.93 -9.57
CA LYS A 33 -4.44 2.25 -10.59
C LYS A 33 -5.59 3.10 -11.11
N SER A 34 -6.05 4.10 -10.34
CA SER A 34 -7.09 5.04 -10.78
C SER A 34 -6.64 5.93 -11.96
N GLU A 35 -5.34 5.99 -12.25
CA GLU A 35 -4.79 6.78 -13.35
C GLU A 35 -5.01 6.11 -14.70
N THR A 36 -5.05 4.76 -14.71
CA THR A 36 -5.24 3.97 -15.92
C THR A 36 -6.61 3.30 -15.99
N ASP A 37 -7.23 3.01 -14.85
CA ASP A 37 -8.53 2.34 -14.77
C ASP A 37 -9.48 3.10 -13.83
N PRO A 38 -10.53 3.75 -14.37
CA PRO A 38 -11.45 4.59 -13.60
C PRO A 38 -12.35 3.79 -12.64
N ARG A 39 -12.37 2.46 -12.71
CA ARG A 39 -13.08 1.62 -11.73
C ARG A 39 -12.46 1.71 -10.34
N PHE A 40 -11.18 2.08 -10.25
CA PHE A 40 -10.49 2.24 -8.98
C PHE A 40 -10.59 3.68 -8.49
N PRO A 41 -11.07 3.92 -7.26
CA PRO A 41 -11.14 5.28 -6.72
C PRO A 41 -9.74 5.85 -6.49
N LYS A 42 -9.50 7.08 -6.94
CA LYS A 42 -8.25 7.81 -6.71
C LYS A 42 -7.90 7.89 -5.23
N TYR A 43 -8.90 8.15 -4.39
CA TYR A 43 -8.78 8.19 -2.93
C TYR A 43 -9.73 7.15 -2.33
N PRO A 44 -9.29 5.91 -2.07
CA PRO A 44 -10.14 4.88 -1.51
C PRO A 44 -10.55 5.23 -0.07
N ARG A 45 -11.75 4.77 0.33
CA ARG A 45 -12.21 4.85 1.72
C ARG A 45 -11.39 3.86 2.55
N LEU A 46 -10.67 4.35 3.54
CA LEU A 46 -9.83 3.54 4.43
C LEU A 46 -10.60 3.10 5.68
N PRO A 47 -10.32 1.91 6.24
CA PRO A 47 -9.37 0.90 5.75
C PRO A 47 -9.94 0.09 4.57
N VAL A 48 -9.11 -0.20 3.57
CA VAL A 48 -9.52 -1.03 2.42
C VAL A 48 -9.43 -2.51 2.82
N LEU A 49 -10.57 -3.17 2.98
CA LEU A 49 -10.62 -4.58 3.37
C LEU A 49 -10.66 -5.53 2.17
N ALA A 50 -11.18 -5.07 1.03
CA ALA A 50 -11.26 -5.82 -0.23
C ALA A 50 -10.99 -4.90 -1.42
N CYS A 51 -10.25 -5.38 -2.41
CA CYS A 51 -9.94 -4.65 -3.65
C CYS A 51 -9.55 -5.64 -4.74
N ASP A 52 -10.27 -5.67 -5.86
CA ASP A 52 -9.99 -6.54 -7.01
C ASP A 52 -8.63 -6.27 -7.67
N GLY A 53 -8.09 -5.07 -7.46
CA GLY A 53 -6.79 -4.66 -7.97
C GLY A 53 -5.68 -4.75 -6.94
N TYR A 54 -5.89 -5.40 -5.79
CA TYR A 54 -4.85 -5.55 -4.78
C TYR A 54 -3.73 -6.47 -5.26
N GLU A 55 -2.50 -5.96 -5.21
CA GLU A 55 -1.31 -6.74 -5.47
C GLU A 55 -0.29 -6.44 -4.37
N LYS A 56 0.10 -7.47 -3.62
CA LYS A 56 0.96 -7.32 -2.45
C LYS A 56 2.38 -6.94 -2.89
N THR A 57 2.91 -5.86 -2.32
CA THR A 57 4.33 -5.55 -2.41
C THR A 57 5.08 -6.65 -1.68
N VAL A 58 5.62 -7.59 -2.43
CA VAL A 58 6.64 -8.51 -1.95
C VAL A 58 7.89 -7.68 -1.67
N ARG A 59 8.03 -7.19 -0.44
CA ARG A 59 9.38 -6.92 0.07
C ARG A 59 10.00 -8.29 0.26
N GLN A 60 10.80 -8.71 -0.70
CA GLN A 60 11.62 -9.90 -0.59
C GLN A 60 12.43 -9.74 0.71
N PRO A 61 12.36 -10.66 1.68
CA PRO A 61 13.50 -10.82 2.57
C PRO A 61 14.62 -11.27 1.65
N LEU A 62 15.57 -10.38 1.39
CA LEU A 62 16.85 -10.78 0.83
C LEU A 62 17.37 -11.80 1.85
N SER A 63 17.28 -13.10 1.56
CA SER A 63 18.07 -14.09 2.26
C SER A 63 19.51 -13.82 1.84
N PRO A 64 20.41 -13.35 2.71
CA PRO A 64 21.82 -13.47 2.41
C PRO A 64 22.14 -14.94 2.67
N GLY A 65 22.08 -15.76 1.62
CA GLY A 65 22.73 -17.06 1.64
C GLY A 65 24.24 -16.85 1.53
N GLY A 66 24.85 -16.28 2.57
CA GLY A 66 26.29 -16.35 2.78
C GLY A 66 26.63 -17.79 3.11
N GLY A 67 27.33 -18.46 2.20
CA GLY A 67 28.02 -19.71 2.50
C GLY A 67 29.30 -19.38 3.25
N GLU A 68 29.36 -19.80 4.51
CA GLU A 68 30.58 -19.87 5.33
C GLU A 68 31.03 -21.35 5.34
N ASP A 69 32.13 -21.65 4.65
CA ASP A 69 33.30 -22.52 5.00
C ASP A 69 34.15 -22.82 3.75
#